data_AF-A0AA96Z8C7-F1
#
_entry.id   AF-A0AA96Z8C7-F1
#
_cell.length_a   1.000
_cell.length_b   1.000
_cell.length_c   1.000
_cell.angle_alpha   90.00
_cell.angle_beta   90.00
_cell.angle_gamma   90.00
#
_symmetry.space_group_name_H-M   'P 1'
#
loop_
_entity.id
_entity.type
_entity.pdbx_description
1 polymer ?
#
loop_
_entity_poly.entity_id
_entity_poly.type
_entity_poly.pdbx_seq_one_letter_code
_entity_poly.pdbx_strand_id
1 'polypeptide(L)'
;MKKVIYIYFVFSLFIGTGVYFMQKNDYKLPELVQFYVNDFLIIPIVLSVCLFILRWSKSNKNYQISIWIVLYICSFYALLYEYFLPKYNPRYTADIIDVFLYFISGFIFFILQKKT
;
A
#
# COMPACT_ATOMS: atom_id res chain seq x y z
N MET A 1 2.26 -17.80 5.79
CA MET A 1 2.64 -16.94 4.65
C MET A 1 4.08 -17.31 4.26
N LYS A 2 4.41 -17.48 2.97
CA LYS A 2 5.82 -17.71 2.60
C LYS A 2 6.65 -16.47 3.00
N LYS A 3 7.89 -16.70 3.45
CA LYS A 3 8.74 -15.75 4.19
C LYS A 3 8.86 -14.37 3.52
N VAL A 4 8.87 -14.33 2.18
CA VAL A 4 9.06 -13.10 1.38
C VAL A 4 7.94 -12.07 1.56
N ILE A 5 6.66 -12.45 1.45
CA ILE A 5 5.53 -11.51 1.61
C ILE A 5 5.48 -10.98 3.04
N TYR A 6 5.78 -11.84 4.02
CA TYR A 6 5.85 -11.44 5.41
C TYR A 6 6.98 -10.43 5.66
N ILE A 7 8.18 -10.69 5.12
CA ILE A 7 9.29 -9.73 5.19
C ILE A 7 8.91 -8.41 4.52
N TYR A 8 8.33 -8.47 3.33
CA TYR A 8 7.90 -7.28 2.59
C TYR A 8 6.88 -6.47 3.40
N PHE A 9 5.86 -7.14 3.95
CA PHE A 9 4.87 -6.51 4.83
C PHE A 9 5.50 -5.85 6.06
N VAL A 10 6.33 -6.58 6.80
CA VAL A 10 6.99 -6.06 8.01
C VAL A 10 7.89 -4.88 7.68
N PHE A 11 8.64 -4.97 6.58
CA PHE A 11 9.50 -3.90 6.11
C PHE A 11 8.70 -2.65 5.71
N SER A 12 7.61 -2.81 4.95
CA SER A 12 6.72 -1.70 4.59
C SER A 12 6.10 -1.05 5.81
N LEU A 13 5.68 -1.84 6.80
CA LEU A 13 5.09 -1.34 8.03
C LEU A 13 6.13 -0.59 8.89
N PHE A 14 7.35 -1.10 8.98
CA PHE A 14 8.44 -0.45 9.71
C PHE A 14 8.85 0.88 9.06
N ILE A 15 8.95 0.94 7.73
CA ILE A 15 9.27 2.19 7.03
C ILE A 15 8.13 3.20 7.19
N GLY A 16 6.87 2.81 6.92
CA GLY A 16 5.73 3.73 7.02
C GLY A 16 5.57 4.31 8.42
N THR A 17 5.76 3.49 9.47
CA THR A 17 5.73 3.95 10.86
C THR A 17 6.90 4.87 11.20
N GLY A 18 8.11 4.56 10.69
CA GLY A 18 9.28 5.42 10.84
C GLY A 18 9.09 6.80 10.19
N VAL A 19 8.58 6.84 8.95
CA VAL A 19 8.27 8.08 8.24
C VAL A 19 7.23 8.90 9.01
N TYR A 20 6.14 8.25 9.47
CA TYR A 20 5.11 8.93 10.26
C TYR A 20 5.66 9.52 11.56
N PHE A 21 6.52 8.79 12.27
CA PHE A 21 7.13 9.26 13.50
C PHE A 21 8.06 10.46 13.25
N MET A 22 8.84 10.42 12.17
CA MET A 22 9.72 11.54 11.78
C MET A 22 8.91 12.78 11.39
N GLN A 23 7.84 12.62 10.59
CA GLN A 23 6.94 13.71 10.22
C GLN A 23 6.26 14.33 11.45
N LYS A 24 5.87 13.52 12.43
CA LYS A 24 5.22 13.99 13.66
C LYS A 24 6.15 14.82 14.56
N ASN A 25 7.46 14.56 14.50
CA ASN A 25 8.47 15.28 15.28
C ASN A 25 9.12 16.44 14.48
N ASP A 26 8.49 16.89 13.39
CA ASP A 26 8.94 17.99 12.53
C ASP A 26 10.37 17.81 11.95
N TYR A 27 10.83 16.58 11.82
CA TYR A 27 12.09 16.31 11.11
C TYR A 27 11.91 16.56 9.62
N LYS A 28 12.82 17.37 9.04
CA LYS A 28 12.88 17.60 7.59
C LYS A 28 13.34 16.32 6.88
N LEU A 29 12.39 15.59 6.32
CA LEU A 29 12.65 14.46 5.45
C LEU A 29 12.93 14.95 4.01
N PRO A 30 13.64 14.17 3.20
CA PRO A 30 13.69 14.41 1.76
C PRO A 30 12.27 14.43 1.18
N GLU A 31 11.98 15.35 0.27
CA GLU A 31 10.65 15.54 -0.33
C GLU A 31 10.08 14.22 -0.87
N LEU A 32 10.92 13.41 -1.51
CA LEU A 32 10.50 12.12 -2.07
C LEU A 32 10.00 11.14 -0.99
N VAL A 33 10.61 11.15 0.19
CA VAL A 33 10.17 10.32 1.33
C VAL A 33 8.92 10.90 1.98
N GLN A 34 8.85 12.22 2.05
CA GLN A 34 7.75 12.91 2.69
C GLN A 34 6.43 12.75 1.93
N PHE A 35 6.49 12.77 0.59
CA PHE A 35 5.29 12.76 -0.26
C PHE A 35 4.97 11.40 -0.86
N TYR A 36 5.95 10.58 -1.26
CA TYR A 36 5.66 9.41 -2.12
C TYR A 36 5.82 8.04 -1.44
N VAL A 37 6.60 7.95 -0.36
CA VAL A 37 6.91 6.65 0.26
C VAL A 37 5.69 6.02 0.91
N ASN A 38 4.85 6.80 1.59
CA ASN A 38 3.66 6.25 2.23
C ASN A 38 2.65 5.73 1.19
N ASP A 39 2.48 6.45 0.08
CA ASP A 39 1.58 6.09 -1.00
C ASP A 39 2.02 4.82 -1.73
N PHE A 40 3.33 4.62 -1.89
CA PHE A 40 3.85 3.36 -2.39
C PHE A 40 3.63 2.18 -1.41
N LEU A 41 3.76 2.42 -0.10
CA LEU A 41 3.74 1.35 0.90
C LEU A 41 2.34 0.93 1.34
N ILE A 42 1.31 1.77 1.17
CA ILE A 42 -0.02 1.50 1.69
C ILE A 42 -0.70 0.30 1.03
N ILE A 43 -0.64 0.19 -0.30
CA ILE A 43 -1.27 -0.89 -1.06
C ILE A 43 -0.74 -2.29 -0.67
N PRO A 44 0.58 -2.54 -0.60
CA PRO A 44 1.08 -3.85 -0.21
C PRO A 44 0.81 -4.19 1.25
N ILE A 45 0.74 -3.20 2.14
CA ILE A 45 0.31 -3.41 3.54
C ILE A 45 -1.13 -3.91 3.57
N VAL A 46 -2.04 -3.17 2.91
CA VAL A 46 -3.48 -3.50 2.86
C VAL A 46 -3.71 -4.87 2.22
N LEU A 47 -3.12 -5.12 1.04
CA LEU A 47 -3.27 -6.38 0.32
C LEU A 47 -2.69 -7.58 1.10
N SER A 48 -1.59 -7.38 1.84
CA SER A 48 -1.02 -8.44 2.69
C SER A 48 -1.96 -8.80 3.84
N VAL A 49 -2.60 -7.81 4.47
CA VAL A 49 -3.60 -8.03 5.52
C VAL A 49 -4.83 -8.72 4.93
N CYS A 50 -5.35 -8.26 3.78
CA CYS A 50 -6.45 -8.92 3.09
C CYS A 50 -6.12 -10.38 2.75
N LEU A 51 -4.92 -10.65 2.23
CA LEU A 51 -4.48 -12.01 1.90
C LEU A 51 -4.42 -12.89 3.14
N PHE A 52 -3.91 -12.36 4.26
CA PHE A 52 -3.86 -13.07 5.53
C PHE A 52 -5.26 -13.44 6.02
N ILE A 53 -6.18 -12.46 6.04
CA ILE A 53 -7.58 -12.66 6.46
C ILE A 53 -8.28 -13.66 5.54
N LEU A 54 -8.12 -13.56 4.22
CA LEU A 54 -8.76 -14.47 3.27
C LEU A 54 -8.25 -15.91 3.38
N ARG A 55 -6.95 -16.10 3.62
CA ARG A 55 -6.37 -17.43 3.86
C ARG A 55 -6.88 -18.04 5.17
N TRP A 56 -7.00 -17.22 6.21
CA TRP A 56 -7.54 -17.64 7.51
C TRP A 56 -9.03 -17.98 7.41
N SER A 57 -9.85 -17.07 6.89
CA SER A 57 -11.30 -17.24 6.76
C SER A 57 -11.69 -18.41 5.85
N LYS A 58 -10.99 -18.59 4.71
CA LYS A 58 -11.26 -19.70 3.78
C LYS A 58 -10.52 -20.99 4.15
N SER A 59 -9.73 -20.99 5.22
CA SER A 59 -8.83 -22.08 5.61
C SER A 59 -7.93 -22.58 4.45
N ASN A 60 -7.70 -21.75 3.45
CA ASN A 60 -6.97 -22.11 2.23
C ASN A 60 -5.64 -21.35 2.20
N LYS A 61 -4.57 -22.04 2.59
CA LYS A 61 -3.21 -21.49 2.64
C LYS A 61 -2.67 -21.08 1.26
N ASN A 62 -3.22 -21.63 0.19
CA ASN A 62 -2.81 -21.39 -1.20
C ASN A 62 -3.70 -20.34 -1.90
N TYR A 63 -4.63 -19.71 -1.16
CA TYR A 63 -5.42 -18.63 -1.74
C TYR A 63 -4.50 -17.51 -2.23
N GLN A 64 -4.81 -17.00 -3.42
CA GLN A 64 -4.17 -15.87 -4.09
C GLN A 64 -5.25 -14.84 -4.42
N ILE A 65 -4.90 -13.56 -4.27
CA ILE A 65 -5.80 -12.47 -4.62
C ILE A 65 -5.81 -12.35 -6.14
N SER A 66 -7.00 -12.31 -6.74
CA SER A 66 -7.14 -12.10 -8.19
C SER A 66 -6.59 -10.72 -8.58
N ILE A 67 -6.00 -10.61 -9.78
CA ILE A 67 -5.53 -9.32 -10.32
C ILE A 67 -6.65 -8.27 -10.33
N TRP A 68 -7.90 -8.69 -10.56
CA TRP A 68 -9.07 -7.81 -10.54
C TRP A 68 -9.31 -7.18 -9.17
N ILE A 69 -9.05 -7.91 -8.08
CA ILE A 69 -9.18 -7.38 -6.71
C ILE A 69 -8.03 -6.40 -6.42
N VAL A 70 -6.81 -6.70 -6.90
CA VAL A 70 -5.67 -5.79 -6.76
C VAL A 70 -5.97 -4.47 -7.50
N LEU A 71 -6.38 -4.54 -8.76
CA LEU A 71 -6.75 -3.36 -9.55
C LEU A 71 -7.91 -2.60 -8.91
N TYR A 72 -8.91 -3.29 -8.37
CA TYR A 72 -10.01 -2.67 -7.64
C TYR A 72 -9.51 -1.86 -6.44
N ILE A 73 -8.62 -2.43 -5.61
CA ILE A 73 -8.06 -1.72 -4.46
C ILE A 73 -7.19 -0.55 -4.89
N CYS A 74 -6.34 -0.70 -5.91
CA CYS A 74 -5.55 0.41 -6.45
C CYS A 74 -6.43 1.56 -6.93
N SER A 75 -7.45 1.27 -7.75
CA SER A 75 -8.40 2.27 -8.24
C SER A 75 -9.20 2.90 -7.11
N PHE A 76 -9.60 2.13 -6.11
CA PHE A 76 -10.31 2.63 -4.94
C PHE A 76 -9.46 3.63 -4.16
N TYR A 77 -8.20 3.29 -3.88
CA TYR A 77 -7.26 4.19 -3.19
C TYR A 77 -6.97 5.45 -4.00
N ALA A 78 -6.72 5.31 -5.31
CA ALA A 78 -6.54 6.45 -6.20
C ALA A 78 -7.75 7.40 -6.18
N LEU A 79 -8.97 6.89 -6.32
CA LEU A 79 -10.17 7.73 -6.26
C LEU A 79 -10.36 8.36 -4.88
N LEU A 80 -10.09 7.61 -3.82
CA LEU A 80 -10.28 8.10 -2.46
C LEU A 80 -9.29 9.24 -2.14
N TYR A 81 -8.00 9.02 -2.33
CA TYR A 81 -6.95 9.97 -1.96
C TYR A 81 -6.77 11.11 -2.96
N GLU A 82 -6.99 10.88 -4.26
CA GLU A 82 -6.78 11.92 -5.28
C GLU A 82 -8.04 12.71 -5.63
N TYR A 83 -9.22 12.10 -5.49
CA TYR A 83 -10.46 12.75 -5.95
C TYR A 83 -11.38 13.15 -4.80
N PHE A 84 -11.58 12.27 -3.81
CA PHE A 84 -12.48 12.55 -2.71
C PHE A 84 -11.82 13.41 -1.64
N LEU A 85 -10.69 12.97 -1.07
CA LEU A 85 -10.07 13.66 0.08
C LEU A 85 -9.65 15.12 -0.18
N PRO A 86 -9.10 15.51 -1.35
CA PRO A 86 -8.70 16.89 -1.61
C PRO A 86 -9.87 17.87 -1.59
N LYS A 87 -11.10 17.38 -1.83
CA LYS A 87 -12.32 18.20 -1.76
C LYS A 87 -12.76 18.50 -0.33
N TYR A 88 -12.41 17.64 0.63
CA TYR A 88 -12.85 17.77 2.03
C TYR A 88 -11.74 18.24 2.96
N ASN A 89 -10.48 18.03 2.60
CA ASN A 89 -9.35 18.38 3.44
C ASN A 89 -8.20 18.96 2.60
N PRO A 90 -7.84 20.24 2.81
CA PRO A 90 -6.80 20.92 2.03
C PRO A 90 -5.39 20.36 2.26
N ARG A 91 -5.23 19.41 3.20
CA ARG A 91 -3.99 18.67 3.41
C ARG A 91 -3.65 17.75 2.23
N TYR A 92 -4.65 17.26 1.49
CA TYR A 92 -4.43 16.32 0.39
C TYR A 92 -4.39 17.09 -0.93
N THR A 93 -3.35 16.85 -1.70
CA THR A 93 -3.18 17.42 -3.03
C THR A 93 -3.39 16.30 -4.03
N ALA A 94 -4.16 16.55 -5.08
CA ALA A 94 -4.30 15.59 -6.16
C ALA A 94 -2.98 15.52 -6.94
N ASP A 95 -2.27 14.41 -6.86
CA ASP A 95 -1.06 14.08 -7.61
C ASP A 95 -1.27 12.78 -8.41
N ILE A 96 -1.10 12.88 -9.73
CA ILE A 96 -1.22 11.70 -10.60
C ILE A 96 -0.08 10.70 -10.38
N ILE A 97 1.05 11.14 -9.82
CA ILE A 97 2.18 10.27 -9.45
C ILE A 97 1.74 9.28 -8.37
N ASP A 98 0.90 9.69 -7.43
CA ASP A 98 0.39 8.83 -6.34
C ASP A 98 -0.48 7.70 -6.91
N VAL A 99 -1.29 8.00 -7.93
CA VAL A 99 -2.01 6.98 -8.70
C VAL A 99 -1.05 5.94 -9.25
N PHE A 100 0.02 6.35 -9.94
CA PHE A 100 1.01 5.41 -10.46
C PHE A 100 1.68 4.60 -9.36
N LEU A 101 2.01 5.21 -8.23
CA LEU A 101 2.60 4.51 -7.07
C LEU A 101 1.68 3.44 -6.50
N TYR A 102 0.37 3.69 -6.44
CA TYR A 102 -0.62 2.69 -6.03
C TYR A 102 -0.67 1.49 -6.99
N PHE A 103 -0.62 1.73 -8.30
CA PHE A 103 -0.62 0.64 -9.28
C PHE A 103 0.70 -0.15 -9.31
N ILE A 104 1.85 0.53 -9.25
CA ILE A 104 3.16 -0.12 -9.22
C ILE A 104 3.29 -1.00 -7.97
N SER A 105 2.94 -0.47 -6.80
CA SER A 105 3.01 -1.21 -5.55
C SER A 105 2.05 -2.40 -5.50
N GLY A 106 0.83 -2.24 -6.03
CA GLY A 106 -0.12 -3.33 -6.22
C GLY A 106 0.38 -4.41 -7.18
N PHE A 107 1.02 -4.03 -8.28
CA PHE A 107 1.59 -4.97 -9.24
C PHE A 107 2.79 -5.73 -8.67
N ILE A 108 3.66 -5.06 -7.92
CA ILE A 108 4.76 -5.69 -7.17
C ILE A 108 4.20 -6.73 -6.21
N PHE A 109 3.17 -6.38 -5.44
CA PHE A 109 2.47 -7.35 -4.58
C PHE A 109 1.92 -8.53 -5.38
N PHE A 110 1.28 -8.27 -6.53
CA PHE A 110 0.72 -9.31 -7.40
C PHE A 110 1.79 -10.30 -7.91
N ILE A 111 2.97 -9.82 -8.28
CA ILE A 111 4.10 -10.68 -8.67
C ILE A 111 4.61 -11.47 -7.47
N LEU A 112 4.78 -10.81 -6.31
CA LEU A 112 5.28 -11.40 -5.08
C LEU A 112 4.32 -12.42 -4.46
N GLN A 113 3.04 -12.44 -4.82
CA GLN A 113 2.12 -13.53 -4.45
C GLN A 113 2.10 -14.71 -5.43
N LYS A 114 2.54 -14.52 -6.68
CA LYS A 114 2.51 -15.53 -7.76
C LYS A 114 3.78 -16.37 -7.84
N LYS A 115 4.95 -15.80 -7.55
CA LYS A 115 6.23 -16.54 -7.44
C LYS A 115 6.29 -17.41 -6.16
N THR A 116 5.14 -17.82 -5.66
CA THR A 116 4.84 -18.14 -4.26
C THR A 116 3.75 -19.19 -4.24
#